data_AF-A0A8T5BYE3-F1
#
_entry.id   AF-A0A8T5BYE3-F1
#
_cell.length_a   1.000
_cell.length_b   1.000
_cell.length_c   1.000
_cell.angle_alpha   90.00
_cell.angle_beta   90.00
_cell.angle_gamma   90.00
#
_symmetry.space_group_name_H-M   'P 1'
#
loop_
_entity.id
_entity.type
_entity.pdbx_description
1 polymer ?
#
loop_
_entity_poly.entity_id
_entity_poly.type
_entity_poly.pdbx_seq_one_letter_code
_entity_poly.pdbx_strand_id
1 'polypeptide(L)'
;MQHLSPEEIWNIPQNHLLRLLEQGVLIQKSSEIHFYAPSFIRYETSNFHPSRKDFLTISITGRSCALRCKHCNGKILGTMHSATTPKELYSLCSKFKFEGAKGCLISGGCLPDGSVPLDRFIEVIKRIKLELGLTIFAHVGIISYEKARLLREAGVDAALIDIIGDDETIKEIYNLNLTI
;
A
#
# COMPACT_ATOMS: atom_id res chain seq x y z
N MET A 1 10.83 19.39 -21.37
CA MET A 1 10.60 17.99 -20.96
C MET A 1 9.12 17.72 -21.15
N GLN A 2 8.74 16.68 -21.89
CA GLN A 2 7.35 16.28 -22.00
C GLN A 2 6.86 15.88 -20.61
N HIS A 3 5.93 16.66 -20.06
CA HIS A 3 5.31 16.34 -18.79
C HIS A 3 4.15 15.41 -19.10
N LEU A 4 4.38 14.10 -19.06
CA LEU A 4 3.32 13.12 -19.22
C LEU A 4 2.42 13.19 -17.98
N SER A 5 1.11 13.21 -18.21
CA SER A 5 0.11 13.02 -17.17
C SER A 5 0.16 11.58 -16.63
N PRO A 6 -0.31 11.35 -15.39
CA PRO A 6 -0.39 9.99 -14.84
C PRO A 6 -1.19 9.03 -15.73
N GLU A 7 -2.23 9.52 -16.42
CA GLU A 7 -3.05 8.72 -17.33
C GLU A 7 -2.29 8.31 -18.61
N GLU A 8 -1.49 9.22 -19.16
CA GLU A 8 -0.62 8.92 -20.31
C GLU A 8 0.45 7.88 -19.93
N ILE A 9 1.01 7.98 -18.72
CA ILE A 9 1.96 6.98 -18.21
C ILE A 9 1.26 5.63 -17.99
N TRP A 10 0.04 5.62 -17.48
CA TRP A 10 -0.71 4.38 -17.22
C TRP A 10 -1.02 3.59 -18.49
N ASN A 11 -1.35 4.29 -19.58
CA ASN A 11 -1.76 3.69 -20.85
C ASN A 11 -0.62 3.54 -21.86
N ILE A 12 0.63 3.79 -21.45
CA ILE A 12 1.75 3.78 -22.37
C ILE A 12 2.06 2.34 -22.85
N PRO A 13 2.24 2.10 -24.16
CA PRO A 13 2.69 0.80 -24.65
C PRO A 13 4.08 0.45 -24.11
N GLN A 14 4.33 -0.83 -23.81
CA GLN A 14 5.60 -1.30 -23.23
C GLN A 14 6.84 -0.85 -24.02
N ASN A 15 6.82 -0.96 -25.34
CA ASN A 15 7.92 -0.52 -26.21
C ASN A 15 8.17 1.00 -26.15
N HIS A 16 7.15 1.79 -25.85
CA HIS A 16 7.30 3.22 -25.64
C HIS A 16 7.79 3.53 -24.22
N LEU A 17 7.28 2.84 -23.20
CA LEU A 17 7.78 2.95 -21.82
C LEU A 17 9.28 2.69 -21.73
N LEU A 18 9.74 1.60 -22.34
CA LEU A 18 11.16 1.23 -22.36
C LEU A 18 12.02 2.32 -22.99
N ARG A 19 11.59 2.87 -24.13
CA ARG A 19 12.31 4.00 -24.77
C ARG A 19 12.38 5.23 -23.87
N LEU A 20 11.31 5.56 -23.14
CA LEU A 20 11.33 6.70 -22.21
C LEU A 20 12.26 6.47 -21.02
N LEU A 21 12.33 5.23 -20.52
CA LEU A 21 13.25 4.85 -19.44
C LEU A 21 14.71 4.93 -19.91
N GLU A 22 15.02 4.36 -21.08
CA GLU A 22 16.36 4.39 -21.70
C GLU A 22 16.84 5.81 -22.00
N GLN A 23 15.92 6.70 -22.40
CA GLN A 23 16.21 8.12 -22.65
C GLN A 23 16.31 8.95 -21.36
N GLY A 24 16.08 8.35 -20.19
CA GLY A 24 16.13 9.02 -18.90
C GLY A 24 14.99 10.03 -18.67
N VAL A 25 13.90 9.96 -19.43
CA VAL A 25 12.76 10.88 -19.33
C VAL A 25 11.99 10.68 -18.02
N LEU A 26 11.91 9.42 -17.55
CA LEU A 26 11.16 9.02 -16.35
C LEU A 26 12.05 8.83 -15.10
N ILE A 27 13.34 9.20 -15.15
CA ILE A 27 14.25 9.04 -14.01
C ILE A 27 13.96 10.11 -12.95
N GLN A 28 13.82 9.67 -11.70
CA GLN A 28 13.71 10.55 -10.53
C GLN A 28 14.90 11.51 -10.46
N LYS A 29 14.62 12.81 -10.38
CA LYS A 29 15.66 13.85 -10.29
C LYS A 29 16.22 14.03 -8.88
N SER A 30 15.55 13.49 -7.86
CA SER A 30 16.02 13.59 -6.48
C SER A 30 17.20 12.66 -6.25
N SER A 31 18.24 13.16 -5.58
CA SER A 31 19.36 12.36 -5.08
C SER A 31 19.13 11.88 -3.64
N GLU A 32 17.97 12.17 -3.05
CA GLU A 32 17.64 11.76 -1.69
C GLU A 32 17.06 10.34 -1.67
N ILE A 33 17.58 9.52 -0.74
CA ILE A 33 17.10 8.16 -0.50
C ILE A 33 16.55 8.10 0.92
N HIS A 34 15.27 7.79 1.06
CA HIS A 34 14.63 7.57 2.35
C HIS A 34 14.62 6.10 2.71
N PHE A 35 15.14 5.78 3.90
CA PHE A 35 15.08 4.42 4.45
C PHE A 35 13.95 4.33 5.47
N TYR A 36 13.00 3.43 5.22
CA TYR A 36 11.91 3.13 6.14
C TYR A 36 12.20 1.82 6.83
N ALA A 37 11.93 1.82 8.13
CA ALA A 37 12.30 0.73 8.99
C ALA A 37 10.98 0.21 9.61
N PRO A 38 10.57 -1.05 9.32
CA PRO A 38 9.26 -1.54 9.74
C PRO A 38 9.16 -1.63 11.26
N SER A 39 7.99 -1.27 11.80
CA SER A 39 7.71 -1.28 13.24
C SER A 39 7.30 -2.64 13.79
N PHE A 40 6.92 -3.59 12.92
CA PHE A 40 6.44 -4.92 13.31
C PHE A 40 7.58 -5.92 13.61
N ILE A 41 8.82 -5.61 13.25
CA ILE A 41 10.03 -6.37 13.62
C ILE A 41 10.84 -5.53 14.59
N ARG A 42 11.33 -6.13 15.68
CA ARG A 42 12.26 -5.45 16.59
C ARG A 42 13.68 -5.59 16.05
N TYR A 43 14.33 -4.47 15.80
CA TYR A 43 15.77 -4.36 15.62
C TYR A 43 16.21 -3.05 16.27
N GLU A 44 17.38 -3.09 16.90
CA GLU A 44 17.93 -2.00 17.69
C GLU A 44 19.42 -1.96 17.37
N THR A 45 19.92 -0.78 17.03
CA THR A 45 21.34 -0.55 16.73
C THR A 45 21.81 0.64 17.54
N SER A 46 23.13 0.83 17.66
CA SER A 46 23.71 2.01 18.32
C SER A 46 23.19 3.35 17.78
N ASN A 47 22.71 3.37 16.54
CA ASN A 47 22.30 4.57 15.82
C ASN A 47 20.79 4.64 15.56
N PHE A 48 20.03 3.58 15.87
CA PHE A 48 18.61 3.51 15.55
C PHE A 48 17.82 2.70 16.58
N HIS A 49 16.88 3.38 17.24
CA HIS A 49 16.05 2.84 18.32
C HIS A 49 14.56 3.05 17.97
N PRO A 50 13.96 2.16 17.14
CA PRO A 50 12.60 2.37 16.67
C PRO A 50 11.57 2.14 17.77
N SER A 51 10.60 3.05 17.87
CA SER A 51 9.39 2.86 18.67
C SER A 51 8.41 1.96 17.91
N ARG A 52 7.84 0.98 18.61
CA ARG A 52 6.81 0.07 18.04
C ARG A 52 5.46 0.75 17.83
N LYS A 53 5.29 1.97 18.34
CA LYS A 53 4.04 2.72 18.28
C LYS A 53 4.05 3.78 17.17
N ASP A 54 5.20 4.04 16.56
CA ASP A 54 5.34 5.12 15.59
C ASP A 54 4.55 4.86 14.31
N PHE A 55 4.50 3.61 13.87
CA PHE A 55 3.82 3.23 12.64
C PHE A 55 3.06 1.93 12.84
N LEU A 56 1.74 1.91 12.74
CA LEU A 56 0.94 0.72 13.08
C LEU A 56 0.30 0.11 11.83
N THR A 57 0.18 -1.21 11.79
CA THR A 57 -0.38 -1.94 10.64
C THR A 57 -1.83 -2.31 10.90
N ILE A 58 -2.73 -1.96 9.98
CA ILE A 58 -4.18 -2.15 10.08
C ILE A 58 -4.67 -3.01 8.92
N SER A 59 -5.39 -4.09 9.22
CA SER A 59 -6.10 -4.91 8.25
C SER A 59 -7.58 -4.53 8.17
N ILE A 60 -8.01 -4.08 6.99
CA ILE A 60 -9.40 -3.71 6.71
C ILE A 60 -10.32 -4.90 6.36
N THR A 61 -9.75 -6.09 6.30
CA THR A 61 -10.48 -7.37 6.13
C THR A 61 -10.33 -8.29 7.35
N GLY A 62 -9.71 -7.80 8.43
CA GLY A 62 -9.34 -8.63 9.56
C GLY A 62 -8.37 -9.71 9.11
N ARG A 63 -8.74 -10.98 9.26
CA ARG A 63 -7.92 -12.14 8.83
C ARG A 63 -8.33 -12.72 7.47
N SER A 64 -9.36 -12.15 6.84
CA SER A 64 -9.91 -12.71 5.60
C SER A 64 -9.04 -12.34 4.40
N CYS A 65 -8.72 -13.34 3.57
CA CYS A 65 -8.03 -13.20 2.29
C CYS A 65 -8.54 -14.30 1.35
N ALA A 66 -9.03 -13.93 0.16
CA ALA A 66 -9.56 -14.87 -0.81
C ALA A 66 -8.44 -15.68 -1.48
N LEU A 67 -7.29 -15.05 -1.74
CA LEU A 67 -6.19 -15.68 -2.47
C LEU A 67 -5.48 -16.77 -1.69
N ARG A 68 -5.31 -16.61 -0.37
CA ARG A 68 -4.55 -17.55 0.49
C ARG A 68 -3.22 -17.99 -0.16
N CYS A 69 -2.47 -17.03 -0.70
CA CYS A 69 -1.23 -17.27 -1.45
C CYS A 69 -0.31 -18.23 -0.70
N LYS A 70 0.39 -19.13 -1.39
CA LYS A 70 1.20 -20.20 -0.78
C LYS A 70 2.28 -19.66 0.18
N HIS A 71 2.78 -18.45 -0.06
CA HIS A 71 3.83 -17.83 0.74
C HIS A 71 3.35 -17.28 2.10
N CYS A 72 2.12 -16.76 2.20
CA CYS A 72 1.61 -16.16 3.44
C CYS A 72 0.43 -16.92 4.04
N ASN A 73 -0.41 -17.54 3.22
CA ASN A 73 -1.67 -18.19 3.57
C ASN A 73 -2.56 -17.32 4.51
N GLY A 74 -2.53 -16.00 4.32
CA GLY A 74 -3.24 -15.03 5.17
C GLY A 74 -2.71 -14.86 6.60
N LYS A 75 -1.61 -15.53 6.98
CA LYS A 75 -1.07 -15.50 8.35
C LYS A 75 -0.64 -14.09 8.77
N ILE A 76 -0.09 -13.31 7.84
CA ILE A 76 0.41 -11.94 8.11
C ILE A 76 -0.70 -11.00 8.58
N LEU A 77 -1.92 -11.17 8.07
CA LEU A 77 -3.08 -10.37 8.51
C LEU A 77 -3.39 -10.58 9.99
N GLY A 78 -3.01 -11.73 10.53
CA GLY A 78 -3.16 -12.06 11.94
C GLY A 78 -2.27 -11.27 12.90
N THR A 79 -1.23 -10.59 12.40
CA THR A 79 -0.35 -9.73 13.21
C THR A 79 -0.76 -8.26 13.15
N MET A 80 -1.79 -7.92 12.38
CA MET A 80 -2.26 -6.55 12.16
C MET A 80 -3.47 -6.22 13.04
N HIS A 81 -3.65 -4.94 13.36
CA HIS A 81 -4.87 -4.50 14.03
C HIS A 81 -6.06 -4.58 13.07
N SER A 82 -7.18 -5.14 13.51
CA SER A 82 -8.37 -5.29 12.66
C SER A 82 -9.25 -4.04 12.70
N ALA A 83 -9.65 -3.54 11.54
CA ALA A 83 -10.65 -2.47 11.39
C ALA A 83 -11.48 -2.68 10.12
N THR A 84 -12.52 -3.50 10.22
CA THR A 84 -13.29 -4.02 9.09
C THR A 84 -14.39 -3.08 8.59
N THR A 85 -14.63 -1.97 9.30
CA THR A 85 -15.57 -0.93 8.88
C THR A 85 -14.92 0.45 8.90
N PRO A 86 -15.42 1.43 8.11
CA PRO A 86 -14.89 2.79 8.15
C PRO A 86 -14.90 3.40 9.55
N LYS A 87 -15.96 3.16 10.33
CA LYS A 87 -16.07 3.64 11.72
C LYS A 87 -15.00 3.03 12.63
N GLU A 88 -14.71 1.74 12.49
CA GLU A 88 -13.64 1.07 13.23
C GLU A 88 -12.27 1.64 12.85
N LEU A 89 -12.02 1.86 11.55
CA LEU A 89 -10.77 2.40 11.06
C LEU A 89 -10.51 3.80 11.62
N TYR A 90 -11.51 4.68 11.59
CA TYR A 90 -11.41 6.01 12.16
C TYR A 90 -11.12 5.98 13.67
N SER A 91 -11.89 5.18 14.42
CA SER A 91 -11.74 5.04 15.87
C SER A 91 -10.34 4.53 16.23
N LEU A 92 -9.84 3.54 15.49
CA LEU A 92 -8.53 2.95 15.71
C LEU A 92 -7.41 3.93 15.39
N CYS A 93 -7.47 4.63 14.25
CA CYS A 93 -6.50 5.67 13.90
C CYS A 93 -6.52 6.84 14.90
N SER A 94 -7.70 7.23 15.42
CA SER A 94 -7.82 8.26 16.45
C SER A 94 -7.10 7.84 17.74
N LYS A 95 -7.28 6.58 18.16
CA LYS A 95 -6.58 6.00 19.29
C LYS A 95 -5.06 6.00 19.06
N PHE A 96 -4.61 5.55 17.90
CA PHE A 96 -3.18 5.53 17.56
C PHE A 96 -2.57 6.94 17.61
N LYS A 97 -3.25 7.93 17.04
CA LYS A 97 -2.81 9.33 17.10
C LYS A 97 -2.70 9.83 18.54
N PHE A 98 -3.71 9.55 19.37
CA PHE A 98 -3.70 9.90 20.80
C PHE A 98 -2.52 9.23 21.55
N GLU A 99 -2.17 8.00 21.17
CA GLU A 99 -1.02 7.26 21.73
C GLU A 99 0.34 7.67 21.15
N GLY A 100 0.38 8.70 20.29
CA GLY A 100 1.61 9.27 19.73
C GLY A 100 2.08 8.65 18.41
N ALA A 101 1.25 7.85 17.74
CA ALA A 101 1.59 7.30 16.43
C ALA A 101 1.80 8.42 15.39
N LYS A 102 2.81 8.23 14.54
CA LYS A 102 3.15 9.12 13.43
C LYS A 102 2.39 8.73 12.17
N GLY A 103 2.10 7.44 11.99
CA GLY A 103 1.40 6.94 10.83
C GLY A 103 0.87 5.52 10.95
N CYS A 104 0.28 5.03 9.86
CA CYS A 104 -0.18 3.66 9.75
C CYS A 104 -0.09 3.11 8.33
N LEU A 105 0.05 1.79 8.24
CA LEU A 105 -0.18 1.02 7.01
C LEU A 105 -1.62 0.51 7.03
N ILE A 106 -2.41 0.92 6.05
CA ILE A 106 -3.72 0.37 5.78
C ILE A 106 -3.56 -0.71 4.70
N SER A 107 -3.92 -1.94 5.03
CA SER A 107 -3.84 -3.10 4.14
C SER A 107 -5.02 -4.03 4.42
N GLY A 108 -5.04 -5.18 3.80
CA GLY A 108 -6.02 -6.24 4.00
C GLY A 108 -5.68 -7.44 3.16
N GLY A 109 -6.46 -8.50 3.31
CA GLY A 109 -6.43 -9.62 2.38
C GLY A 109 -7.03 -9.23 1.04
N CYS A 110 -6.48 -9.83 -0.01
CA CYS A 110 -6.92 -9.59 -1.37
C CYS A 110 -8.25 -10.29 -1.67
N LEU A 111 -9.03 -9.66 -2.54
CA LEU A 111 -10.15 -10.24 -3.26
C LEU A 111 -9.63 -11.24 -4.32
N PRO A 112 -10.51 -12.05 -4.95
CA PRO A 112 -10.10 -13.00 -5.99
C PRO A 112 -9.40 -12.39 -7.20
N ASP A 113 -9.58 -11.09 -7.45
CA ASP A 113 -8.92 -10.34 -8.53
C ASP A 113 -7.53 -9.81 -8.13
N GLY A 114 -7.09 -10.06 -6.89
CA GLY A 114 -5.82 -9.58 -6.36
C GLY A 114 -5.85 -8.19 -5.76
N SER A 115 -6.99 -7.49 -5.81
CA SER A 115 -7.13 -6.17 -5.21
C SER A 115 -7.41 -6.22 -3.71
N VAL A 116 -6.95 -5.21 -2.96
CA VAL A 116 -7.38 -4.99 -1.58
C VAL A 116 -8.66 -4.12 -1.61
N PRO A 117 -9.74 -4.44 -0.85
CA PRO A 117 -11.04 -3.77 -0.95
C PRO A 117 -11.09 -2.40 -0.25
N LEU A 118 -10.24 -1.46 -0.71
CA LEU A 118 -10.06 -0.13 -0.15
C LEU A 118 -11.19 0.85 -0.50
N ASP A 119 -12.00 0.56 -1.53
CA ASP A 119 -13.00 1.47 -2.08
C ASP A 119 -13.95 2.04 -1.02
N ARG A 120 -14.47 1.16 -0.14
CA ARG A 120 -15.38 1.57 0.95
C ARG A 120 -14.72 2.37 2.07
N PHE A 121 -13.38 2.49 2.06
CA PHE A 121 -12.60 3.19 3.07
C PHE A 121 -12.03 4.52 2.57
N ILE A 122 -12.16 4.87 1.28
CA ILE A 122 -11.57 6.09 0.70
C ILE A 122 -11.97 7.35 1.48
N GLU A 123 -13.26 7.54 1.75
CA GLU A 123 -13.74 8.73 2.48
C GLU A 123 -13.21 8.80 3.91
N VAL A 124 -13.09 7.66 4.60
CA VAL A 124 -12.54 7.67 5.96
C VAL A 124 -11.03 7.84 5.97
N ILE A 125 -10.31 7.34 4.96
CA ILE A 125 -8.87 7.57 4.80
C ILE A 125 -8.62 9.07 4.63
N LYS A 126 -9.40 9.73 3.76
CA LYS A 126 -9.37 11.18 3.57
C LYS A 126 -9.63 11.93 4.87
N ARG A 127 -10.66 11.50 5.62
CA ARG A 127 -10.98 12.07 6.93
C ARG A 127 -9.85 11.90 7.95
N ILE A 128 -9.24 10.71 8.03
CA ILE A 128 -8.10 10.42 8.90
C ILE A 128 -6.91 11.32 8.55
N LYS A 129 -6.62 11.49 7.25
CA LYS A 129 -5.53 12.34 6.79
C LYS A 129 -5.74 13.80 7.22
N LEU A 130 -6.96 14.32 7.03
CA LEU A 130 -7.30 15.71 7.35
C LEU A 130 -7.42 15.98 8.86
N GLU A 131 -8.11 15.12 9.61
CA GLU A 131 -8.41 15.37 11.03
C GLU A 131 -7.29 14.91 11.97
N LEU A 132 -6.56 13.84 11.64
CA LEU A 132 -5.55 13.26 12.52
C LEU A 132 -4.11 13.56 12.10
N GLY A 133 -3.90 14.00 10.84
CA GLY A 133 -2.57 14.33 10.32
C GLY A 133 -1.58 13.15 10.42
N LEU A 134 -2.07 11.92 10.25
CA LEU A 134 -1.23 10.73 10.21
C LEU A 134 -0.58 10.59 8.83
N THR A 135 0.64 10.05 8.78
CA THR A 135 1.20 9.49 7.55
C THR A 135 0.47 8.18 7.24
N ILE A 136 -0.11 8.05 6.05
CA ILE A 136 -0.92 6.91 5.64
C ILE A 136 -0.23 6.22 4.47
N PHE A 137 0.18 4.97 4.69
CA PHE A 137 0.58 4.08 3.61
C PHE A 137 -0.58 3.14 3.30
N ALA A 138 -0.76 2.80 2.03
CA ALA A 138 -1.76 1.84 1.59
C ALA A 138 -1.11 0.69 0.83
N HIS A 139 -1.32 -0.55 1.27
CA HIS A 139 -1.06 -1.71 0.42
C HIS A 139 -2.30 -1.97 -0.44
N VAL A 140 -2.09 -1.99 -1.76
CA VAL A 140 -3.21 -1.91 -2.71
C VAL A 140 -3.47 -3.23 -3.46
N GLY A 141 -2.52 -4.17 -3.44
CA GLY A 141 -2.55 -5.36 -4.30
C GLY A 141 -2.56 -4.98 -5.78
N ILE A 142 -3.31 -5.70 -6.60
CA ILE A 142 -3.60 -5.33 -7.98
C ILE A 142 -4.56 -4.13 -8.00
N ILE A 143 -4.18 -3.07 -8.72
CA ILE A 143 -4.87 -1.78 -8.66
C ILE A 143 -5.21 -1.25 -10.07
N SER A 144 -6.36 -0.59 -10.19
CA SER A 144 -6.78 0.14 -11.40
C SER A 144 -6.43 1.62 -11.31
N TYR A 145 -6.38 2.31 -12.46
CA TYR A 145 -6.14 3.75 -12.53
C TYR A 145 -7.10 4.55 -11.64
N GLU A 146 -8.41 4.27 -11.71
CA GLU A 146 -9.41 4.96 -10.89
C GLU A 146 -9.17 4.79 -9.40
N LYS A 147 -8.85 3.57 -8.94
CA LYS A 147 -8.53 3.33 -7.52
C LYS A 147 -7.27 4.09 -7.11
N ALA A 148 -6.24 4.11 -7.95
CA ALA A 148 -5.00 4.85 -7.67
C ALA A 148 -5.27 6.36 -7.56
N ARG A 149 -6.11 6.90 -8.45
CA ARG A 149 -6.57 8.30 -8.42
C ARG A 149 -7.30 8.63 -7.12
N LEU A 150 -8.26 7.79 -6.72
CA LEU A 150 -9.03 7.98 -5.49
C LEU A 150 -8.15 7.92 -4.23
N LEU A 151 -7.17 7.01 -4.17
CA LEU A 151 -6.22 6.95 -3.05
C LEU A 151 -5.34 8.20 -2.97
N ARG A 152 -4.91 8.73 -4.12
CA ARG A 152 -4.17 10.00 -4.20
C ARG A 152 -5.03 11.17 -3.71
N GLU A 153 -6.28 11.24 -4.14
CA GLU A 153 -7.25 12.27 -3.70
C GLU A 153 -7.58 12.17 -2.21
N ALA A 154 -7.55 10.96 -1.65
CA ALA A 154 -7.69 10.72 -0.21
C ALA A 154 -6.44 11.13 0.60
N GLY A 155 -5.32 11.45 -0.06
CA GLY A 155 -4.10 11.91 0.60
C GLY A 155 -3.24 10.79 1.19
N VAL A 156 -3.29 9.59 0.62
CA VAL A 156 -2.31 8.52 0.90
C VAL A 156 -0.90 9.01 0.53
N ASP A 157 0.05 8.83 1.44
CA ASP A 157 1.43 9.29 1.28
C ASP A 157 2.29 8.33 0.46
N ALA A 158 2.00 7.02 0.53
CA ALA A 158 2.66 6.01 -0.28
C ALA A 158 1.75 4.81 -0.57
N ALA A 159 1.86 4.26 -1.77
CA ALA A 159 1.23 3.01 -2.16
C ALA A 159 2.28 1.89 -2.21
N LEU A 160 1.98 0.77 -1.56
CA LEU A 160 2.77 -0.45 -1.59
C LEU A 160 2.10 -1.38 -2.60
N ILE A 161 2.79 -1.65 -3.70
CA ILE A 161 2.30 -2.47 -4.82
C ILE A 161 3.01 -3.82 -4.85
N ASP A 162 2.31 -4.83 -5.36
CA ASP A 162 2.88 -6.13 -5.66
C ASP A 162 3.39 -6.13 -7.11
N ILE A 163 4.69 -6.37 -7.29
CA ILE A 163 5.30 -6.57 -8.61
C ILE A 163 5.63 -8.05 -8.74
N ILE A 164 4.92 -8.74 -9.64
CA ILE A 164 5.07 -10.17 -9.88
C ILE A 164 5.53 -10.34 -11.33
N GLY A 165 6.77 -10.78 -11.52
CA GLY A 165 7.45 -10.82 -12.82
C GLY A 165 7.40 -12.17 -13.53
N ASP A 166 6.44 -13.04 -13.19
CA ASP A 166 6.36 -14.41 -13.73
C ASP A 166 4.94 -14.99 -13.67
N ASP A 167 4.45 -15.50 -14.79
CA ASP A 167 3.09 -16.05 -14.94
C ASP A 167 2.86 -17.31 -14.09
N GLU A 168 3.87 -18.17 -13.98
CA GLU A 168 3.80 -19.38 -13.15
C GLU A 168 3.66 -18.97 -11.67
N THR A 169 4.39 -17.96 -11.22
CA THR A 169 4.29 -17.40 -9.87
C THR A 169 2.91 -16.79 -9.60
N ILE A 170 2.37 -16.00 -10.54
CA ILE A 170 1.01 -15.42 -10.42
C ILE A 170 -0.03 -16.54 -10.21
N LYS A 171 0.04 -17.58 -11.04
CA LYS A 171 -0.92 -18.69 -11.00
C LYS A 171 -0.73 -19.59 -9.78
N GLU A 172 0.50 -20.05 -9.54
CA GLU A 172 0.76 -21.11 -8.59
C GLU A 172 1.01 -20.62 -7.17
N ILE A 173 1.58 -19.42 -6.99
CA ILE A 173 1.89 -18.89 -5.67
C ILE A 173 0.80 -17.94 -5.19
N TYR A 174 0.30 -17.06 -6.06
CA TYR A 174 -0.72 -16.08 -5.71
C TYR A 174 -2.15 -16.55 -5.94
N ASN A 175 -2.35 -17.68 -6.65
CA ASN A 175 -3.67 -18.20 -7.01
C ASN A 175 -4.51 -17.19 -7.84
N LEU A 176 -3.83 -16.43 -8.71
CA LEU A 176 -4.45 -15.43 -9.58
C LEU A 176 -4.55 -15.92 -11.02
N ASN A 177 -5.59 -15.46 -11.72
CA ASN A 177 -5.76 -15.70 -13.16
C ASN A 177 -5.42 -14.42 -13.94
N LEU A 178 -4.15 -13.99 -13.83
CA LEU A 178 -3.57 -12.84 -14.52
C LEU A 178 -2.33 -13.30 -15.30
N THR A 179 -1.82 -12.44 -16.20
CA THR A 179 -0.62 -12.68 -16.99
C THR A 179 0.12 -11.35 -17.20
N ILE A 180 1.43 -11.39 -17.44
CA ILE A 180 2.31 -10.23 -17.66
C ILE A 180 2.96 -10.21 -19.05
#